data_AF-A0A9E0IYU6-F1
#
_entry.id   AF-A0A9E0IYU6-F1
#
_cell.length_a   1.000
_cell.length_b   1.000
_cell.length_c   1.000
_cell.angle_alpha   90.00
_cell.angle_beta   90.00
_cell.angle_gamma   90.00
#
_symmetry.space_group_name_H-M   'P 1'
#
loop_
_entity.id
_entity.type
_entity.pdbx_description
1 polymer ?
#
loop_
_entity_poly.entity_id
_entity_poly.type
_entity_poly.pdbx_seq_one_letter_code
_entity_poly.pdbx_strand_id
1 'polypeptide(L)'
;MPKGILMFCCLFVTGVQVPHAQEIRLIHREGKVQVCNSGETESSARKLEFGRVIPGQTILIGNRSKAKLIREGGEICELVQAGSYPVESLRFVRQKQSDFFSRLATFIVQFFEPSHPSEAKASYKSTINAISRGGTVPPLPEFPFEGAYPAGHSVWFRWATSCDTCRFVLELSDLKTRTKLLERSVRGTSYTCAPGELKLSPGLKYFWTVRKEGTESASTPRVLTIVAKEQYERSLRSAADELGEGNLALQALPRAAYLMQALDAAGLPNFSVLYANEPPATLRGNEQFRELAELQLLSMARARMQQN
;
A
#
# COMPACT_ATOMS: atom_id res chain seq x y z
N MET A 1 54.45 -47.42 -26.52
CA MET A 1 53.93 -46.56 -25.43
C MET A 1 54.48 -45.16 -25.59
N PRO A 2 53.60 -44.19 -25.93
CA PRO A 2 53.59 -42.92 -25.23
C PRO A 2 52.19 -42.58 -24.71
N LYS A 3 52.15 -41.92 -23.55
CA LYS A 3 50.96 -41.47 -22.83
C LYS A 3 50.46 -40.15 -23.44
N GLY A 4 49.23 -40.14 -23.95
CA GLY A 4 48.52 -38.91 -24.28
C GLY A 4 47.82 -38.37 -23.03
N ILE A 5 48.27 -37.21 -22.54
CA ILE A 5 47.64 -36.48 -21.44
C ILE A 5 46.48 -35.66 -22.02
N LEU A 6 45.26 -36.03 -21.66
CA LEU A 6 44.06 -35.25 -21.95
C LEU A 6 43.96 -34.13 -20.90
N MET A 7 44.26 -32.90 -21.31
CA MET A 7 44.17 -31.72 -20.44
C MET A 7 42.71 -31.24 -20.40
N PHE A 8 42.01 -31.53 -19.30
CA PHE A 8 40.67 -31.02 -19.04
C PHE A 8 40.78 -29.57 -18.55
N CYS A 9 40.47 -28.60 -19.41
CA CYS A 9 40.25 -27.22 -19.01
C CYS A 9 38.92 -27.12 -18.23
N CYS A 10 38.99 -27.11 -16.90
CA CYS A 10 37.89 -26.66 -16.06
C CYS A 10 37.73 -25.14 -16.22
N LEU A 11 36.81 -24.72 -17.10
CA LEU A 11 36.23 -23.39 -17.08
C LEU A 11 35.41 -23.23 -15.80
N PHE A 12 36.02 -22.65 -14.76
CA PHE A 12 35.27 -22.07 -13.65
C PHE A 12 34.53 -20.85 -14.20
N VAL A 13 33.26 -21.03 -14.55
CA VAL A 13 32.32 -19.93 -14.69
C VAL A 13 32.09 -19.38 -13.29
N THR A 14 32.89 -18.40 -12.88
CA THR A 14 32.57 -17.56 -11.73
C THR A 14 31.31 -16.79 -12.11
N GLY A 15 30.16 -17.28 -11.65
CA GLY A 15 28.93 -16.51 -11.66
C GLY A 15 29.19 -15.23 -10.88
N VAL A 16 29.29 -14.11 -11.59
CA VAL A 16 29.23 -12.79 -10.98
C VAL A 16 27.83 -12.68 -10.41
N GLN A 17 27.68 -13.00 -9.13
CA GLN A 17 26.52 -12.55 -8.35
C GLN A 17 26.59 -11.03 -8.38
N VAL A 18 25.80 -10.42 -9.25
CA VAL A 18 25.53 -8.98 -9.17
C VAL A 18 24.90 -8.78 -7.79
N PRO A 19 25.59 -8.08 -6.85
CA PRO A 19 25.00 -7.80 -5.56
C PRO A 19 23.72 -7.04 -5.84
N HIS A 20 22.58 -7.60 -5.45
CA HIS A 20 21.32 -6.89 -5.50
C HIS A 20 21.51 -5.62 -4.68
N ALA A 21 21.41 -4.47 -5.34
CA ALA A 21 21.58 -3.19 -4.69
C ALA A 21 20.54 -3.08 -3.57
N GLN A 22 20.99 -3.04 -2.31
CA GLN A 22 20.11 -2.96 -1.17
C GLN A 22 19.21 -1.73 -1.28
N GLU A 23 17.91 -1.95 -1.16
CA GLU A 23 16.93 -0.89 -1.37
C GLU A 23 16.93 0.10 -0.19
N ILE A 24 17.17 1.38 -0.49
CA ILE A 24 17.18 2.46 0.49
C ILE A 24 15.91 3.30 0.34
N ARG A 25 15.30 3.68 1.47
CA ARG A 25 14.08 4.51 1.50
C ARG A 25 14.24 5.71 2.44
N LEU A 26 13.76 6.88 2.02
CA LEU A 26 13.65 8.07 2.88
C LEU A 26 12.41 7.98 3.77
N ILE A 27 12.62 8.09 5.08
CA ILE A 27 11.56 7.99 6.11
C ILE A 27 11.38 9.28 6.93
N HIS A 28 12.33 10.20 6.87
CA HIS A 28 12.24 11.52 7.48
C HIS A 28 13.09 12.53 6.71
N ARG A 29 12.58 13.74 6.49
CA ARG A 29 13.30 14.90 5.97
C ARG A 29 12.89 16.18 6.68
N GLU A 30 13.83 17.00 7.09
CA GLU A 30 13.57 18.33 7.63
C GLU A 30 14.55 19.32 7.03
N GLY A 31 14.05 20.52 6.70
CA GLY A 31 14.83 21.53 5.99
C GLY A 31 15.03 21.20 4.51
N LYS A 32 16.15 21.68 3.96
CA LYS A 32 16.53 21.55 2.55
C LYS A 32 17.30 20.25 2.34
N VAL A 33 16.58 19.23 1.89
CA VAL A 33 17.12 17.91 1.53
C VAL A 33 16.86 17.67 0.05
N GLN A 34 17.93 17.50 -0.72
CA GLN A 34 17.89 17.35 -2.18
C GLN A 34 18.64 16.11 -2.64
N VAL A 35 18.44 15.73 -3.89
CA VAL A 35 19.13 14.63 -4.55
C VAL A 35 19.46 14.98 -6.00
N CYS A 36 20.62 14.56 -6.47
CA CYS A 36 21.04 14.60 -7.87
C CYS A 36 21.71 13.28 -8.26
N ASN A 37 21.82 13.00 -9.56
CA ASN A 37 22.56 11.83 -10.03
C ASN A 37 24.08 12.07 -9.96
N SER A 38 24.87 11.01 -9.89
CA SER A 38 26.32 11.10 -9.94
C SER A 38 26.78 11.78 -11.23
N GLY A 39 27.54 12.88 -11.09
CA GLY A 39 28.02 13.70 -12.21
C GLY A 39 27.12 14.90 -12.55
N GLU A 40 25.93 15.00 -11.97
CA GLU A 40 25.11 16.21 -12.05
C GLU A 40 25.59 17.28 -11.05
N THR A 41 25.40 18.55 -11.41
CA THR A 41 25.75 19.69 -10.54
C THR A 41 24.69 19.90 -9.46
N GLU A 42 25.06 20.48 -8.32
CA GLU A 42 24.09 20.78 -7.24
C GLU A 42 22.93 21.68 -7.69
N SER A 43 23.14 22.48 -8.75
CA SER A 43 22.11 23.34 -9.34
C SER A 43 20.96 22.56 -10.01
N SER A 44 21.17 21.31 -10.43
CA SER A 44 20.10 20.44 -10.96
C SER A 44 19.46 19.57 -9.87
N ALA A 45 19.90 19.70 -8.62
CA ALA A 45 19.40 18.88 -7.53
C ALA A 45 17.92 19.17 -7.26
N ARG A 46 17.12 18.10 -7.31
CA ARG A 46 15.69 18.17 -7.00
C ARG A 46 15.45 17.88 -5.53
N LYS A 47 14.29 18.30 -5.02
CA LYS A 47 13.87 17.94 -3.67
C LYS A 47 13.82 16.42 -3.52
N LEU A 48 14.41 15.89 -2.45
CA LEU A 48 14.37 14.46 -2.18
C LEU A 48 12.99 14.10 -1.63
N GLU A 49 12.18 13.42 -2.44
CA GLU A 49 10.85 12.93 -2.05
C GLU A 49 10.92 11.64 -1.21
N PHE A 50 9.86 11.37 -0.44
CA PHE A 50 9.76 10.10 0.28
C PHE A 50 9.67 8.94 -0.70
N GLY A 51 10.34 7.83 -0.36
CA GLY A 51 10.41 6.64 -1.22
C GLY A 51 11.85 6.27 -1.57
N ARG A 52 12.01 5.63 -2.74
CA ARG A 52 13.27 5.02 -3.19
C ARG A 52 14.38 6.03 -3.39
N VAL A 53 15.54 5.71 -2.81
CA VAL A 53 16.83 6.33 -3.10
C VAL A 53 17.67 5.33 -3.89
N ILE A 54 18.19 5.76 -5.03
CA ILE A 54 18.82 4.87 -6.03
C ILE A 54 20.35 4.93 -5.86
N PRO A 55 21.07 3.80 -5.98
CA PRO A 55 22.51 3.83 -6.20
C PRO A 55 22.86 4.74 -7.40
N GLY A 56 23.99 5.43 -7.34
CA GLY A 56 24.41 6.42 -8.31
C GLY A 56 23.79 7.80 -8.07
N GLN A 57 23.25 8.05 -6.88
CA GLN A 57 22.75 9.36 -6.47
C GLN A 57 23.59 9.95 -5.34
N THR A 58 23.52 11.27 -5.23
CA THR A 58 24.13 12.04 -4.15
C THR A 58 23.05 12.79 -3.40
N ILE A 59 22.96 12.58 -2.09
CA ILE A 59 22.03 13.30 -1.21
C ILE A 59 22.72 14.57 -0.71
N LEU A 60 22.07 15.71 -0.90
CA LEU A 60 22.54 17.00 -0.44
C LEU A 60 21.74 17.44 0.79
N ILE A 61 22.43 17.65 1.90
CA ILE A 61 21.86 18.14 3.16
C ILE A 61 22.26 19.60 3.35
N GLY A 62 21.26 20.50 3.43
CA GLY A 62 21.48 21.90 3.74
C GLY A 62 21.75 22.18 5.22
N ASN A 63 22.10 23.42 5.54
CA ASN A 63 22.27 23.87 6.92
C ASN A 63 20.99 23.63 7.74
N ARG A 64 21.15 23.14 8.98
CA ARG A 64 20.04 22.81 9.91
C ARG A 64 18.99 21.86 9.29
N SER A 65 19.41 21.05 8.32
CA SER A 65 18.55 20.06 7.68
C SER A 65 18.93 18.67 8.14
N LYS A 66 17.98 17.73 8.07
CA LYS A 66 18.25 16.33 8.40
C LYS A 66 17.47 15.37 7.51
N ALA A 67 18.05 14.23 7.23
CA ALA A 67 17.40 13.11 6.57
C ALA A 67 17.59 11.82 7.39
N LYS A 68 16.57 10.97 7.44
CA LYS A 68 16.70 9.59 7.93
C LYS A 68 16.28 8.62 6.85
N LEU A 69 17.12 7.62 6.64
CA LEU A 69 16.99 6.59 5.62
C LEU A 69 16.95 5.22 6.27
N ILE A 70 16.22 4.29 5.68
CA ILE A 70 16.11 2.90 6.13
C ILE A 70 16.42 1.94 4.98
N ARG A 71 17.00 0.77 5.30
CA ARG A 71 17.15 -0.38 4.38
C ARG A 71 16.25 -1.54 4.81
N GLU A 72 16.03 -2.48 3.90
CA GLU A 72 15.15 -3.66 4.08
C GLU A 72 15.45 -4.49 5.35
N GLY A 73 16.69 -4.47 5.87
CA GLY A 73 17.08 -5.16 7.11
C GLY A 73 16.72 -4.41 8.40
N GLY A 74 16.14 -3.21 8.31
CA GLY A 74 15.85 -2.35 9.47
C GLY A 74 17.05 -1.51 9.92
N GLU A 75 18.15 -1.49 9.16
CA GLU A 75 19.26 -0.60 9.44
C GLU A 75 18.94 0.85 9.04
N ILE A 76 19.39 1.79 9.85
CA ILE A 76 19.06 3.22 9.71
C ILE A 76 20.33 4.02 9.43
N CYS A 77 20.23 4.98 8.52
CA CYS A 77 21.24 6.02 8.31
C CYS A 77 20.63 7.38 8.62
N GLU A 78 21.26 8.14 9.52
CA GLU A 78 20.87 9.52 9.84
C GLU A 78 21.90 10.50 9.29
N LEU A 79 21.42 11.46 8.49
CA LEU A 79 22.23 12.54 7.93
C LEU A 79 21.78 13.84 8.60
N VAL A 80 22.60 14.37 9.50
CA VAL A 80 22.26 15.57 10.31
C VAL A 80 23.21 16.74 10.09
N GLN A 81 24.34 16.50 9.44
CA GLN A 81 25.31 17.54 9.11
C GLN A 81 25.08 18.00 7.67
N ALA A 82 25.32 19.29 7.41
CA ALA A 82 25.27 19.80 6.05
C ALA A 82 26.41 19.19 5.22
N GLY A 83 26.13 18.82 3.98
CA GLY A 83 27.11 18.19 3.13
C GLY A 83 26.51 17.40 1.97
N SER A 84 27.40 16.73 1.25
CA SER A 84 27.10 15.92 0.07
C SER A 84 27.44 14.46 0.38
N TYR A 85 26.45 13.58 0.23
CA TYR A 85 26.51 12.19 0.66
C TYR A 85 26.19 11.25 -0.52
N PRO A 86 27.22 10.68 -1.18
CA PRO A 86 27.01 9.63 -2.17
C PRO A 86 26.30 8.43 -1.53
N VAL A 87 25.25 7.92 -2.18
CA VAL A 87 24.38 6.87 -1.64
C VAL A 87 25.16 5.58 -1.31
N GLU A 88 26.19 5.27 -2.08
CA GLU A 88 27.09 4.13 -1.88
C GLU A 88 27.94 4.25 -0.63
N SER A 89 28.22 5.48 -0.19
CA SER A 89 29.06 5.76 0.99
C SER A 89 28.29 5.79 2.30
N LEU A 90 26.96 5.72 2.23
CA LEU A 90 26.08 5.82 3.39
C LEU A 90 26.32 4.66 4.36
N ARG A 91 26.51 5.00 5.63
CA ARG A 91 26.69 4.04 6.71
C ARG A 91 25.37 3.80 7.43
N PHE A 92 24.93 2.55 7.41
CA PHE A 92 23.70 2.12 8.07
C PHE A 92 24.04 1.40 9.37
N VAL A 93 23.34 1.75 10.43
CA VAL A 93 23.51 1.19 11.76
C VAL A 93 22.30 0.34 12.08
N ARG A 94 22.54 -0.91 12.44
CA ARG A 94 21.48 -1.80 12.94
C ARG A 94 21.01 -1.30 14.30
N GLN A 95 19.72 -1.04 14.44
CA GLN A 95 19.15 -0.61 15.71
C GLN A 95 19.14 -1.77 16.71
N LYS A 96 19.45 -1.48 17.98
CA LYS A 96 19.35 -2.46 19.08
C LYS A 96 17.88 -2.62 19.47
N GLN A 97 17.11 -3.27 18.62
CA GLN A 97 15.80 -3.87 18.89
C GLN A 97 15.40 -4.71 17.66
N SER A 98 15.07 -5.97 17.92
CA SER A 98 14.71 -7.05 17.00
C SER A 98 13.32 -6.90 16.37
N ASP A 99 13.04 -7.64 15.30
CA ASP A 99 11.78 -7.85 14.56
C ASP A 99 10.93 -6.64 14.16
N PHE A 100 10.63 -5.70 15.05
CA PHE A 100 9.86 -4.49 14.76
C PHE A 100 10.50 -3.66 13.64
N PHE A 101 11.79 -3.31 13.75
CA PHE A 101 12.46 -2.50 12.72
C PHE A 101 12.56 -3.21 11.38
N SER A 102 12.73 -4.54 11.40
CA SER A 102 12.71 -5.35 10.19
C SER A 102 11.30 -5.38 9.59
N ARG A 103 10.25 -5.59 10.38
CA ARG A 103 8.84 -5.48 9.91
C ARG A 103 8.53 -4.10 9.35
N LEU A 104 8.91 -3.04 10.06
CA LEU A 104 8.77 -1.66 9.62
C LEU A 104 9.50 -1.42 8.29
N ALA A 105 10.75 -1.88 8.17
CA ALA A 105 11.53 -1.75 6.96
C ALA A 105 10.90 -2.51 5.81
N THR A 106 10.52 -3.78 6.01
CA THR A 106 9.78 -4.58 5.03
C THR A 106 8.52 -3.86 4.59
N PHE A 107 7.73 -3.34 5.54
CA PHE A 107 6.50 -2.62 5.25
C PHE A 107 6.77 -1.36 4.44
N ILE A 108 7.70 -0.50 4.87
CA ILE A 108 8.04 0.74 4.16
C ILE A 108 8.61 0.42 2.75
N VAL A 109 9.47 -0.58 2.63
CA VAL A 109 10.06 -0.97 1.33
C VAL A 109 8.99 -1.47 0.37
N GLN A 110 8.12 -2.38 0.81
CA GLN A 110 7.00 -2.90 0.02
C GLN A 110 6.03 -1.77 -0.39
N PHE A 111 5.69 -0.87 0.53
CA PHE A 111 4.72 0.19 0.26
C PHE A 111 5.24 1.28 -0.70
N PHE A 112 6.55 1.51 -0.70
CA PHE A 112 7.23 2.45 -1.60
C PHE A 112 7.99 1.75 -2.73
N GLU A 113 7.66 0.49 -3.03
CA GLU A 113 8.18 -0.19 -4.20
C GLU A 113 7.76 0.58 -5.46
N PRO A 114 8.60 0.68 -6.51
CA PRO A 114 8.23 1.33 -7.75
C PRO A 114 7.19 0.51 -8.51
N SER A 115 5.97 0.42 -7.98
CA SER A 115 4.81 0.21 -8.82
C SER A 115 4.46 1.56 -9.42
N HIS A 116 4.77 1.77 -10.70
CA HIS A 116 4.20 2.92 -11.40
C HIS A 116 2.67 2.83 -11.28
N PRO A 117 1.98 3.84 -10.73
CA PRO A 117 0.53 3.76 -10.53
C PRO A 117 -0.21 3.46 -11.84
N SER A 118 0.33 3.92 -12.97
CA SER A 118 -0.14 3.58 -14.32
C SER A 118 0.00 2.10 -14.65
N GLU A 119 1.15 1.48 -14.36
CA GLU A 119 1.42 0.07 -14.62
C GLU A 119 0.62 -0.84 -13.69
N ALA A 120 0.55 -0.51 -12.39
CA ALA A 120 -0.28 -1.23 -11.44
C ALA A 120 -1.76 -1.21 -11.87
N LYS A 121 -2.28 -0.03 -12.25
CA LYS A 121 -3.65 0.10 -12.78
C LYS A 121 -3.82 -0.65 -14.10
N ALA A 122 -2.86 -0.60 -15.02
CA ALA A 122 -2.94 -1.30 -16.30
C ALA A 122 -2.90 -2.83 -16.11
N SER A 123 -2.02 -3.34 -15.23
CA SER A 123 -1.93 -4.75 -14.86
C SER A 123 -3.23 -5.23 -14.19
N TYR A 124 -3.78 -4.41 -13.28
CA TYR A 124 -5.06 -4.66 -12.64
C TYR A 124 -6.19 -4.73 -13.69
N LYS A 125 -6.34 -3.71 -14.54
CA LYS A 125 -7.32 -3.70 -15.64
C LYS A 125 -7.15 -4.87 -16.60
N SER A 126 -5.93 -5.25 -16.92
CA SER A 126 -5.64 -6.44 -17.75
C SER A 126 -6.18 -7.72 -17.09
N THR A 127 -5.99 -7.86 -15.78
CA THR A 127 -6.54 -8.99 -15.00
C THR A 127 -8.06 -9.03 -15.07
N ILE A 128 -8.73 -7.90 -14.85
CA ILE A 128 -10.19 -7.78 -14.97
C ILE A 128 -10.67 -8.13 -16.38
N ASN A 129 -9.98 -7.62 -17.40
CA ASN A 129 -10.32 -7.91 -18.79
C ASN A 129 -10.10 -9.37 -19.16
N ALA A 130 -9.07 -10.03 -18.61
CA ALA A 130 -8.82 -11.46 -18.84
C ALA A 130 -9.95 -12.32 -18.25
N ILE A 131 -10.40 -12.01 -17.03
CA ILE A 131 -11.57 -12.66 -16.41
C ILE A 131 -12.82 -12.45 -17.28
N SER A 132 -13.00 -11.24 -17.83
CA SER A 132 -14.16 -10.86 -18.65
C SER A 132 -14.27 -11.53 -20.03
N ARG A 133 -13.27 -12.28 -20.50
CA ARG A 133 -13.28 -12.87 -21.87
C ARG A 133 -14.17 -14.11 -22.02
N GLY A 134 -14.86 -14.56 -20.97
CA GLY A 134 -15.85 -15.63 -21.02
C GLY A 134 -17.22 -15.20 -20.47
N GLY A 135 -18.12 -14.72 -21.33
CA GLY A 135 -19.53 -14.42 -20.99
C GLY A 135 -19.80 -13.10 -20.27
N THR A 136 -21.06 -12.86 -19.86
CA THR A 136 -21.44 -11.72 -19.00
C THR A 136 -20.91 -11.94 -17.59
N VAL A 137 -19.64 -11.62 -17.40
CA VAL A 137 -18.97 -11.77 -16.11
C VAL A 137 -19.58 -10.78 -15.10
N PRO A 138 -19.99 -11.26 -13.91
CA PRO A 138 -20.45 -10.41 -12.84
C PRO A 138 -19.39 -9.37 -12.48
N PRO A 139 -19.79 -8.16 -12.05
CA PRO A 139 -18.83 -7.18 -11.53
C PRO A 139 -18.13 -7.77 -10.30
N LEU A 140 -16.87 -7.42 -10.10
CA LEU A 140 -16.06 -7.96 -9.02
C LEU A 140 -16.04 -7.00 -7.82
N PRO A 141 -16.53 -7.39 -6.63
CA PRO A 141 -16.48 -6.58 -5.43
C PRO A 141 -15.03 -6.28 -5.01
N GLU A 142 -14.66 -5.00 -4.95
CA GLU A 142 -13.34 -4.54 -4.50
C GLU A 142 -13.37 -4.03 -3.05
N PHE A 143 -14.39 -3.26 -2.67
CA PHE A 143 -14.49 -2.67 -1.34
C PHE A 143 -15.97 -2.40 -1.00
N PRO A 144 -16.42 -2.55 0.27
CA PRO A 144 -15.66 -3.04 1.42
C PRO A 144 -15.31 -4.54 1.31
N PHE A 145 -14.15 -4.92 1.86
CA PHE A 145 -13.70 -6.30 1.92
C PHE A 145 -14.47 -7.11 2.97
N GLU A 146 -14.43 -8.43 2.85
CA GLU A 146 -14.89 -9.30 3.93
C GLU A 146 -14.16 -9.02 5.25
N GLY A 147 -14.91 -9.00 6.35
CA GLY A 147 -14.36 -8.79 7.69
C GLY A 147 -14.96 -7.61 8.44
N ALA A 148 -14.22 -7.11 9.43
CA ALA A 148 -14.68 -6.03 10.32
C ALA A 148 -14.81 -4.70 9.58
N TYR A 149 -15.88 -3.94 9.84
CA TYR A 149 -16.06 -2.57 9.37
C TYR A 149 -16.62 -1.70 10.51
N PRO A 150 -16.06 -0.54 10.82
CA PRO A 150 -16.47 0.24 11.99
C PRO A 150 -17.81 0.95 11.76
N ALA A 151 -18.65 0.92 12.78
CA ALA A 151 -19.91 1.64 12.79
C ALA A 151 -19.70 3.17 12.76
N GLY A 152 -20.65 3.89 12.16
CA GLY A 152 -20.65 5.35 12.13
C GLY A 152 -19.71 5.99 11.10
N HIS A 153 -19.02 5.20 10.29
CA HIS A 153 -18.26 5.69 9.13
C HIS A 153 -19.10 5.64 7.85
N SER A 154 -18.71 6.44 6.85
CA SER A 154 -19.23 6.31 5.50
C SER A 154 -18.93 4.90 4.98
N VAL A 155 -19.84 4.32 4.19
CA VAL A 155 -19.58 3.04 3.52
C VAL A 155 -19.32 3.30 2.06
N TRP A 156 -18.07 3.10 1.65
CA TRP A 156 -17.67 3.19 0.26
C TRP A 156 -17.75 1.83 -0.39
N PHE A 157 -18.56 1.70 -1.43
CA PHE A 157 -18.68 0.52 -2.28
C PHE A 157 -17.91 0.75 -3.57
N ARG A 158 -17.12 -0.23 -3.97
CA ARG A 158 -16.30 -0.21 -5.17
C ARG A 158 -16.25 -1.58 -5.81
N TRP A 159 -16.30 -1.64 -7.13
CA TRP A 159 -16.23 -2.90 -7.88
C TRP A 159 -15.49 -2.74 -9.20
N ALA A 160 -14.80 -3.79 -9.59
CA ALA A 160 -14.13 -3.91 -10.87
C ALA A 160 -15.07 -4.41 -11.96
N THR A 161 -14.87 -3.90 -13.16
CA THR A 161 -15.60 -4.32 -14.37
C THR A 161 -14.79 -3.94 -15.61
N SER A 162 -15.06 -4.59 -16.74
CA SER A 162 -14.55 -4.18 -18.05
C SER A 162 -15.34 -2.99 -18.65
N CYS A 163 -16.45 -2.58 -18.03
CA CYS A 163 -17.34 -1.53 -18.54
C CYS A 163 -17.51 -0.36 -17.56
N ASP A 164 -16.66 0.65 -17.69
CA ASP A 164 -16.65 1.85 -16.84
C ASP A 164 -17.89 2.76 -17.03
N THR A 165 -18.66 2.58 -18.11
CA THR A 165 -19.85 3.38 -18.45
C THR A 165 -21.18 2.70 -18.17
N CYS A 166 -21.15 1.42 -17.78
CA CYS A 166 -22.34 0.63 -17.50
C CYS A 166 -23.08 1.11 -16.24
N ARG A 167 -24.35 0.73 -16.15
CA ARG A 167 -25.13 0.81 -14.92
C ARG A 167 -25.10 -0.51 -14.17
N PHE A 168 -25.05 -0.41 -12.86
CA PHE A 168 -24.99 -1.53 -11.94
C PHE A 168 -26.02 -1.36 -10.83
N VAL A 169 -26.57 -2.46 -10.35
CA VAL A 169 -27.42 -2.46 -9.16
C VAL A 169 -26.58 -2.94 -7.98
N LEU A 170 -26.34 -2.04 -7.03
CA LEU A 170 -25.72 -2.32 -5.74
C LEU A 170 -26.81 -2.69 -4.73
N GLU A 171 -26.64 -3.81 -4.04
CA GLU A 171 -27.55 -4.29 -3.02
C GLU A 171 -26.79 -4.58 -1.72
N LEU A 172 -27.34 -4.17 -0.57
CA LEU A 172 -26.86 -4.49 0.77
C LEU A 172 -28.01 -5.04 1.59
N SER A 173 -27.81 -6.18 2.24
CA SER A 173 -28.83 -6.84 3.06
C SER A 173 -28.27 -7.33 4.38
N ASP A 174 -29.14 -7.42 5.39
CA ASP A 174 -28.83 -8.09 6.64
C ASP A 174 -28.60 -9.58 6.38
N LEU A 175 -27.52 -10.15 6.94
CA LEU A 175 -27.15 -11.54 6.69
C LEU A 175 -28.16 -12.53 7.28
N LYS A 176 -28.73 -12.21 8.45
CA LYS A 176 -29.62 -13.09 9.21
C LYS A 176 -31.05 -13.00 8.70
N THR A 177 -31.59 -11.80 8.56
CA THR A 177 -32.99 -11.59 8.17
C THR A 177 -33.21 -11.54 6.66
N ARG A 178 -32.13 -11.37 5.89
CA ARG A 178 -32.17 -11.10 4.44
C ARG A 178 -32.95 -9.85 4.07
N THR A 179 -33.25 -8.99 5.04
CA THR A 179 -33.90 -7.71 4.79
C THR A 179 -32.95 -6.83 3.98
N LYS A 180 -33.45 -6.23 2.92
CA LYS A 180 -32.67 -5.31 2.08
C LYS A 180 -32.58 -3.95 2.77
N LEU A 181 -31.35 -3.47 2.98
CA LEU A 181 -31.08 -2.13 3.54
C LEU A 181 -30.80 -1.11 2.45
N LEU A 182 -30.24 -1.56 1.31
CA LEU A 182 -29.89 -0.72 0.18
C LEU A 182 -30.17 -1.45 -1.12
N GLU A 183 -30.76 -0.73 -2.07
CA GLU A 183 -30.77 -1.06 -3.50
C GLU A 183 -30.59 0.22 -4.29
N ARG A 184 -29.55 0.32 -5.11
CA ARG A 184 -29.26 1.53 -5.88
C ARG A 184 -28.76 1.17 -7.28
N SER A 185 -29.35 1.82 -8.29
CA SER A 185 -28.79 1.84 -9.64
C SER A 185 -27.69 2.92 -9.70
N VAL A 186 -26.48 2.51 -10.03
CA VAL A 186 -25.26 3.32 -10.01
C VAL A 186 -24.63 3.27 -11.40
N ARG A 187 -24.31 4.44 -11.96
CA ARG A 187 -23.49 4.55 -13.18
C ARG A 187 -22.02 4.65 -12.78
N GLY A 188 -21.19 3.75 -13.31
CA GLY A 188 -19.77 3.66 -12.95
C GLY A 188 -19.48 2.58 -11.92
N THR A 189 -18.34 2.66 -11.24
CA THR A 189 -17.73 1.55 -10.49
C THR A 189 -17.68 1.75 -8.98
N SER A 190 -18.34 2.79 -8.47
CA SER A 190 -18.31 3.13 -7.05
C SER A 190 -19.55 3.85 -6.58
N TYR A 191 -19.90 3.68 -5.30
CA TYR A 191 -20.96 4.41 -4.62
C TYR A 191 -20.59 4.63 -3.16
N THR A 192 -20.87 5.81 -2.60
CA THR A 192 -20.59 6.10 -1.20
C THR A 192 -21.88 6.41 -0.47
N CYS A 193 -22.15 5.68 0.61
CA CYS A 193 -23.19 6.00 1.57
C CYS A 193 -22.61 6.90 2.67
N ALA A 194 -23.27 8.03 2.92
CA ALA A 194 -22.87 8.92 4.01
C ALA A 194 -23.13 8.26 5.39
N PRO A 195 -22.45 8.72 6.45
CA PRO A 195 -22.69 8.22 7.79
C PRO A 195 -24.15 8.39 8.19
N GLY A 196 -24.78 7.32 8.69
CA GLY A 196 -26.17 7.33 9.14
C GLY A 196 -27.23 7.10 8.06
N GLU A 197 -26.88 7.09 6.77
CA GLU A 197 -27.82 6.69 5.70
C GLU A 197 -28.20 5.21 5.81
N LEU A 198 -27.24 4.37 6.22
CA LEU A 198 -27.44 2.96 6.49
C LEU A 198 -27.55 2.74 8.00
N LYS A 199 -28.63 2.09 8.43
CA LYS A 199 -28.83 1.65 9.82
C LYS A 199 -28.01 0.38 10.09
N LEU A 200 -26.69 0.51 10.08
CA LEU A 200 -25.75 -0.57 10.35
C LEU A 200 -25.45 -0.64 11.85
N SER A 201 -25.85 -1.74 12.49
CA SER A 201 -25.69 -1.90 13.93
C SER A 201 -24.46 -2.73 14.26
N PRO A 202 -23.64 -2.32 15.25
CA PRO A 202 -22.55 -3.13 15.78
C PRO A 202 -23.01 -4.54 16.17
N GLY A 203 -22.18 -5.54 15.89
CA GLY A 203 -22.44 -6.95 16.15
C GLY A 203 -23.24 -7.66 15.06
N LEU A 204 -23.83 -6.92 14.11
CA LEU A 204 -24.55 -7.50 12.98
C LEU A 204 -23.64 -7.73 11.78
N LYS A 205 -24.03 -8.71 10.97
CA LYS A 205 -23.39 -9.01 9.69
C LYS A 205 -24.30 -8.64 8.54
N TYR A 206 -23.71 -8.08 7.50
CA TYR A 206 -24.39 -7.70 6.27
C TYR A 206 -23.66 -8.32 5.10
N PHE A 207 -24.36 -8.64 4.03
CA PHE A 207 -23.72 -8.98 2.77
C PHE A 207 -24.11 -7.99 1.71
N TRP A 208 -23.17 -7.69 0.83
CA TRP A 208 -23.41 -6.84 -0.31
C TRP A 208 -23.04 -7.53 -1.61
N THR A 209 -23.76 -7.18 -2.66
CA THR A 209 -23.58 -7.69 -4.01
C THR A 209 -23.73 -6.55 -5.00
N VAL A 210 -23.12 -6.72 -6.17
CA VAL A 210 -23.31 -5.84 -7.31
C VAL A 210 -23.62 -6.68 -8.54
N ARG A 211 -24.53 -6.22 -9.38
CA ARG A 211 -24.85 -6.86 -10.66
C ARG A 211 -24.95 -5.81 -11.75
N LYS A 212 -24.67 -6.19 -12.99
CA LYS A 212 -24.91 -5.30 -14.13
C LYS A 212 -26.42 -5.14 -14.34
N GLU A 213 -26.89 -3.92 -14.53
CA GLU A 213 -28.31 -3.66 -14.79
C GLU A 213 -28.76 -4.41 -16.06
N GLY A 214 -29.93 -5.05 -16.01
CA GLY A 214 -30.40 -5.92 -17.09
C GLY A 214 -29.80 -7.33 -17.13
N THR A 215 -28.96 -7.70 -16.14
CA THR A 215 -28.45 -9.08 -15.99
C THR A 215 -28.91 -9.70 -14.66
N GLU A 216 -29.07 -11.02 -14.65
CA GLU A 216 -29.41 -11.79 -13.45
C GLU A 216 -28.16 -12.17 -12.64
N SER A 217 -26.98 -12.19 -13.26
CA SER A 217 -25.74 -12.61 -12.63
C SER A 217 -25.19 -11.52 -11.69
N ALA A 218 -25.38 -11.73 -10.39
CA ALA A 218 -24.77 -10.93 -9.34
C ALA A 218 -23.36 -11.40 -9.01
N SER A 219 -22.57 -10.49 -8.44
CA SER A 219 -21.27 -10.79 -7.88
C SER A 219 -21.36 -11.80 -6.74
N THR A 220 -20.26 -12.49 -6.45
CA THR A 220 -20.11 -13.21 -5.19
C THR A 220 -20.39 -12.27 -4.02
N PRO A 221 -21.26 -12.62 -3.06
CA PRO A 221 -21.56 -11.78 -1.91
C PRO A 221 -20.32 -11.56 -1.04
N ARG A 222 -20.11 -10.33 -0.58
CA ARG A 222 -19.07 -9.99 0.40
C ARG A 222 -19.72 -9.72 1.75
N VAL A 223 -19.24 -10.39 2.80
CA VAL A 223 -19.81 -10.32 4.16
C VAL A 223 -19.02 -9.34 5.03
N LEU A 224 -19.72 -8.33 5.53
CA LEU A 224 -19.22 -7.32 6.44
C LEU A 224 -19.71 -7.62 7.85
N THR A 225 -18.82 -7.55 8.83
CA THR A 225 -19.18 -7.58 10.25
C THR A 225 -19.03 -6.17 10.81
N ILE A 226 -20.13 -5.56 11.21
CA ILE A 226 -20.09 -4.21 11.76
C ILE A 226 -19.62 -4.29 13.19
N VAL A 227 -18.57 -3.55 13.50
CA VAL A 227 -17.98 -3.50 14.83
C VAL A 227 -18.17 -2.12 15.45
N ALA A 228 -18.02 -2.04 16.77
CA ALA A 228 -18.08 -0.79 17.49
C ALA A 228 -16.99 0.18 16.99
N LYS A 229 -17.31 1.48 16.93
CA LYS A 229 -16.38 2.51 16.43
C LYS A 229 -15.08 2.53 17.24
N GLU A 230 -15.17 2.27 18.53
CA GLU A 230 -14.06 2.25 19.48
C GLU A 230 -13.02 1.17 19.12
N GLN A 231 -13.43 0.10 18.43
CA GLN A 231 -12.49 -0.93 17.96
C GLN A 231 -11.55 -0.38 16.89
N TYR A 232 -12.04 0.49 15.99
CA TYR A 232 -11.20 1.15 15.00
C TYR A 232 -10.18 2.07 15.67
N GLU A 233 -10.63 2.92 16.59
CA GLU A 233 -9.75 3.83 17.33
C GLU A 233 -8.71 3.08 18.18
N ARG A 234 -9.09 1.96 18.79
CA ARG A 234 -8.16 1.12 19.56
C ARG A 234 -7.14 0.43 18.66
N SER A 235 -7.54 -0.05 17.49
CA SER A 235 -6.63 -0.69 16.53
C SER A 235 -5.62 0.32 15.98
N LEU A 236 -6.07 1.54 15.67
CA LEU A 236 -5.18 2.64 15.28
C LEU A 236 -4.19 3.03 16.37
N ARG A 237 -4.65 3.14 17.62
CA ARG A 237 -3.77 3.43 18.76
C ARG A 237 -2.74 2.33 18.97
N SER A 238 -3.16 1.06 18.96
CA SER A 238 -2.24 -0.07 19.08
C SER A 238 -1.14 -0.03 18.03
N ALA A 239 -1.49 0.19 16.75
CA ALA A 239 -0.50 0.32 15.68
C ALA A 239 0.40 1.56 15.85
N ALA A 240 -0.14 2.66 16.37
CA ALA A 240 0.65 3.87 16.64
C ALA A 240 1.58 3.73 17.86
N ASP A 241 1.17 2.97 18.88
CA ASP A 241 1.95 2.73 20.08
C ASP A 241 3.17 1.85 19.75
N GLU A 242 3.01 0.84 18.90
CA GLU A 242 4.14 0.05 18.37
C GLU A 242 5.19 0.93 17.67
N LEU A 243 4.76 1.96 16.92
CA LEU A 243 5.69 2.93 16.32
C LEU A 243 6.42 3.76 17.39
N GLY A 244 5.72 4.11 18.47
CA GLY A 244 6.28 4.88 19.58
C GLY A 244 7.35 4.12 20.35
N GLU A 245 7.16 2.81 20.56
CA GLU A 245 8.15 1.93 21.19
C GLU A 245 9.46 1.85 20.43
N GLY A 246 9.41 1.97 19.10
CA GLY A 246 10.59 2.01 18.24
C GLY A 246 11.41 3.31 18.32
N ASN A 247 10.98 4.32 19.08
CA ASN A 247 11.64 5.64 19.17
C ASN A 247 11.96 6.27 17.80
N LEU A 248 11.23 5.88 16.75
CA LEU A 248 11.47 6.33 15.40
C LEU A 248 10.57 7.52 15.10
N ALA A 249 11.16 8.71 15.04
CA ALA A 249 10.48 9.92 14.62
C ALA A 249 10.16 9.86 13.11
N LEU A 250 9.11 9.13 12.74
CA LEU A 250 8.60 9.08 11.37
C LEU A 250 7.80 10.33 11.04
N GLN A 251 7.94 10.80 9.80
CA GLN A 251 7.05 11.84 9.27
C GLN A 251 5.69 11.28 8.91
N ALA A 252 4.72 12.19 8.72
CA ALA A 252 3.32 11.85 8.52
C ALA A 252 3.10 10.79 7.43
N LEU A 253 3.80 10.90 6.30
CA LEU A 253 3.60 9.99 5.16
C LEU A 253 4.12 8.56 5.42
N PRO A 254 5.40 8.33 5.78
CA PRO A 254 5.86 6.99 6.19
C PRO A 254 5.11 6.42 7.39
N ARG A 255 4.72 7.27 8.36
CA ARG A 255 3.88 6.86 9.49
C ARG A 255 2.52 6.33 9.01
N ALA A 256 1.88 7.02 8.08
CA ALA A 256 0.61 6.59 7.53
C ALA A 256 0.72 5.28 6.73
N ALA A 257 1.79 5.12 5.94
CA ALA A 257 2.08 3.86 5.25
C ALA A 257 2.20 2.68 6.23
N TYR A 258 2.95 2.87 7.33
CA TYR A 258 3.03 1.84 8.38
C TYR A 258 1.66 1.52 8.98
N LEU A 259 0.88 2.52 9.36
CA LEU A 259 -0.42 2.29 10.01
C LEU A 259 -1.38 1.52 9.10
N MET A 260 -1.44 1.84 7.80
CA MET A 260 -2.25 1.08 6.83
C MET A 260 -1.81 -0.39 6.80
N GLN A 261 -0.50 -0.63 6.67
CA GLN A 261 0.03 -1.98 6.58
C GLN A 261 -0.15 -2.79 7.87
N ALA A 262 0.04 -2.16 9.04
CA ALA A 262 -0.16 -2.80 10.34
C ALA A 262 -1.63 -3.23 10.54
N LEU A 263 -2.59 -2.42 10.09
CA LEU A 263 -4.01 -2.77 10.12
C LEU A 263 -4.33 -3.94 9.18
N ASP A 264 -3.81 -3.97 7.96
CA ASP A 264 -4.02 -5.11 7.04
C ASP A 264 -3.37 -6.39 7.59
N ALA A 265 -2.14 -6.30 8.12
CA ALA A 265 -1.44 -7.42 8.75
C ALA A 265 -2.17 -7.97 9.99
N ALA A 266 -2.90 -7.12 10.71
CA ALA A 266 -3.77 -7.51 11.81
C ALA A 266 -5.12 -8.13 11.34
N GLY A 267 -5.31 -8.35 10.04
CA GLY A 267 -6.56 -8.87 9.49
C GLY A 267 -7.70 -7.84 9.49
N LEU A 268 -7.38 -6.55 9.49
CA LEU A 268 -8.33 -5.43 9.48
C LEU A 268 -8.23 -4.62 8.18
N PRO A 269 -8.46 -5.24 7.00
CA PRO A 269 -8.24 -4.58 5.72
C PRO A 269 -9.16 -3.39 5.47
N ASN A 270 -10.38 -3.45 5.97
CA ASN A 270 -11.30 -2.31 5.87
C ASN A 270 -10.82 -1.12 6.70
N PHE A 271 -10.17 -1.36 7.84
CA PHE A 271 -9.64 -0.28 8.68
C PHE A 271 -8.44 0.37 7.99
N SER A 272 -7.58 -0.43 7.33
CA SER A 272 -6.47 0.07 6.51
C SER A 272 -6.97 1.03 5.43
N VAL A 273 -7.96 0.60 4.63
CA VAL A 273 -8.51 1.43 3.54
C VAL A 273 -9.28 2.64 4.09
N LEU A 274 -10.00 2.50 5.20
CA LEU A 274 -10.67 3.65 5.83
C LEU A 274 -9.68 4.71 6.29
N TYR A 275 -8.59 4.31 6.94
CA TYR A 275 -7.53 5.24 7.33
C TYR A 275 -6.91 5.93 6.11
N ALA A 276 -6.75 5.21 5.00
CA ALA A 276 -6.27 5.75 3.74
C ALA A 276 -7.19 6.82 3.14
N ASN A 277 -8.51 6.67 3.31
CA ASN A 277 -9.52 7.57 2.74
C ASN A 277 -9.98 8.69 3.68
N GLU A 278 -9.79 8.52 4.99
CA GLU A 278 -10.09 9.52 6.03
C GLU A 278 -8.81 9.98 6.73
N PRO A 279 -7.82 10.54 6.01
CA PRO A 279 -6.52 10.82 6.60
C PRO A 279 -6.57 11.96 7.63
N PRO A 280 -5.59 11.98 8.55
CA PRO A 280 -5.31 13.14 9.40
C PRO A 280 -5.16 14.41 8.57
N ALA A 281 -5.52 15.56 9.14
CA ALA A 281 -5.49 16.86 8.47
C ALA A 281 -4.14 17.17 7.80
N THR A 282 -3.03 16.73 8.40
CA THR A 282 -1.66 16.89 7.90
C THR A 282 -1.38 16.21 6.56
N LEU A 283 -2.21 15.26 6.14
CA LEU A 283 -2.06 14.51 4.88
C LEU A 283 -3.16 14.81 3.87
N ARG A 284 -4.15 15.65 4.22
CA ARG A 284 -5.21 16.03 3.29
C ARG A 284 -4.62 16.85 2.14
N GLY A 285 -4.95 16.46 0.91
CA GLY A 285 -4.43 17.10 -0.30
C GLY A 285 -2.99 16.73 -0.65
N ASN A 286 -2.33 15.85 0.11
CA ASN A 286 -1.00 15.35 -0.25
C ASN A 286 -1.13 14.32 -1.39
N GLU A 287 -0.56 14.63 -2.56
CA GLU A 287 -0.67 13.78 -3.74
C GLU A 287 -0.01 12.42 -3.57
N GLN A 288 1.19 12.36 -2.96
CA GLN A 288 1.87 11.10 -2.67
C GLN A 288 1.01 10.22 -1.76
N PHE A 289 0.37 10.81 -0.74
CA PHE A 289 -0.53 10.09 0.13
C PHE A 289 -1.76 9.54 -0.62
N ARG A 290 -2.36 10.34 -1.51
CA ARG A 290 -3.48 9.89 -2.33
C ARG A 290 -3.09 8.72 -3.25
N GLU A 291 -1.92 8.80 -3.86
CA GLU A 291 -1.38 7.71 -4.68
C GLU A 291 -1.13 6.44 -3.85
N LEU A 292 -0.56 6.58 -2.65
CA LEU A 292 -0.34 5.48 -1.71
C LEU A 292 -1.66 4.83 -1.28
N ALA A 293 -2.69 5.63 -0.97
CA ALA A 293 -4.01 5.15 -0.59
C ALA A 293 -4.66 4.30 -1.70
N GLU A 294 -4.54 4.75 -2.94
CA GLU A 294 -5.07 4.03 -4.10
C GLU A 294 -4.29 2.74 -4.39
N LEU A 295 -2.95 2.78 -4.31
CA LEU A 295 -2.12 1.59 -4.47
C LEU A 295 -2.44 0.51 -3.43
N GLN A 296 -2.66 0.92 -2.18
CA GLN A 296 -3.04 0.00 -1.10
C GLN A 296 -4.36 -0.71 -1.40
N LEU A 297 -5.38 0.03 -1.85
CA LEU A 297 -6.65 -0.56 -2.20
C LEU A 297 -6.52 -1.55 -3.37
N LEU A 298 -5.78 -1.18 -4.43
CA LEU A 298 -5.56 -2.04 -5.59
C LEU A 298 -4.75 -3.30 -5.27
N SER A 299 -3.71 -3.20 -4.44
CA SER A 299 -2.90 -4.35 -4.01
C SER A 299 -3.75 -5.34 -3.22
N MET A 300 -4.55 -4.84 -2.27
CA MET A 300 -5.45 -5.64 -1.44
C MET A 300 -6.57 -6.29 -2.24
N ALA A 301 -7.15 -5.58 -3.22
CA ALA A 301 -8.16 -6.10 -4.12
C ALA A 301 -7.58 -7.20 -5.02
N ARG A 302 -6.36 -7.01 -5.54
CA ARG A 302 -5.65 -7.99 -6.36
C ARG A 302 -5.32 -9.26 -5.60
N ALA A 303 -4.76 -9.15 -4.40
CA ALA A 303 -4.44 -10.32 -3.58
C ALA A 303 -5.69 -11.18 -3.30
N ARG A 304 -6.83 -10.54 -3.09
CA ARG A 304 -8.11 -11.20 -2.80
C ARG A 304 -8.83 -11.73 -4.06
N MET A 305 -8.46 -11.28 -5.26
CA MET A 305 -8.90 -11.92 -6.50
C MET A 305 -8.25 -13.28 -6.71
N GLN A 306 -6.98 -13.42 -6.36
CA GLN A 306 -6.20 -14.65 -6.60
C GLN A 306 -6.58 -15.79 -5.65
N GLN A 307 -7.35 -15.50 -4.60
CA GLN A 307 -7.81 -16.46 -3.60
C GLN A 307 -9.18 -17.06 -3.92
N ASN A 308 -9.87 -16.54 -4.95
CA ASN A 308 -11.21 -16.94 -5.39
C ASN A 308 -11.13 -17.64 -6.75
#